data_AF-A0A2M9PD56-F1
#
_entry.id   AF-A0A2M9PD56-F1
#
_cell.length_a   1.000
_cell.length_b   1.000
_cell.length_c   1.000
_cell.angle_alpha   90.00
_cell.angle_beta   90.00
_cell.angle_gamma   90.00
#
_symmetry.space_group_name_H-M   'P 1'
#
loop_
_entity.id
_entity.type
_entity.pdbx_description
1 polymer ?
#
loop_
_entity_poly.entity_id
_entity_poly.type
_entity_poly.pdbx_seq_one_letter_code
_entity_poly.pdbx_strand_id
1 'polypeptide(L)'
;MSIAAGLFLAAMLAAISAIDWRTHRIPDRLSLPLTACGLAWNYGWGPGPFSDYLIGAGFGYASLALFGTLYFRLRGQDGLGLGDAKLFAAAGAWLGWRALPFVLLAASLAGLLFALITRRLAPVPGNRPIAFGPWISLAILLLWLLDR
;
A
#
# COMPACT_ATOMS: atom_id res chain seq x y z
N MET A 1 -18.27 10.15 -8.93
CA MET A 1 -16.91 10.56 -8.54
C MET A 1 -17.00 11.51 -7.35
N SER A 2 -16.37 11.19 -6.23
CA SER A 2 -16.40 12.07 -5.05
C SER A 2 -15.02 12.62 -4.75
N ILE A 3 -14.83 13.89 -5.11
CA ILE A 3 -13.59 14.65 -4.88
C ILE A 3 -13.20 14.58 -3.39
N ALA A 4 -14.19 14.63 -2.49
CA ALA A 4 -13.97 14.50 -1.05
C ALA A 4 -13.30 13.16 -0.66
N ALA A 5 -13.71 12.05 -1.26
CA ALA A 5 -13.14 10.74 -0.99
C ALA A 5 -11.67 10.66 -1.48
N GLY A 6 -11.39 11.22 -2.66
CA GLY A 6 -10.04 11.32 -3.19
C GLY A 6 -9.11 12.19 -2.35
N LEU A 7 -9.58 13.34 -1.88
CA LEU A 7 -8.82 14.22 -0.99
C LEU A 7 -8.55 13.55 0.36
N PHE A 8 -9.55 12.86 0.92
CA PHE A 8 -9.38 12.08 2.15
C PHE A 8 -8.34 10.97 1.98
N LEU A 9 -8.46 10.18 0.91
CA LEU A 9 -7.52 9.11 0.57
C LEU A 9 -6.11 9.66 0.42
N ALA A 10 -5.93 10.73 -0.38
CA ALA A 10 -4.64 11.37 -0.59
C ALA A 10 -4.03 11.89 0.72
N ALA A 11 -4.82 12.54 1.58
CA ALA A 11 -4.35 13.07 2.86
C ALA A 11 -3.88 11.94 3.82
N MET A 12 -4.65 10.86 3.91
CA MET A 12 -4.29 9.70 4.72
C MET A 12 -3.04 9.00 4.20
N LEU A 13 -2.96 8.76 2.89
CA LEU A 13 -1.80 8.14 2.25
C LEU A 13 -0.53 9.01 2.40
N ALA A 14 -0.66 10.33 2.27
CA ALA A 14 0.45 11.26 2.51
C ALA A 14 0.92 11.22 3.96
N ALA A 15 0.01 11.20 4.94
CA ALA A 15 0.35 11.09 6.35
C ALA A 15 1.05 9.75 6.68
N ILE A 16 0.52 8.63 6.16
CA ILE A 16 1.14 7.31 6.31
C ILE A 16 2.53 7.30 5.68
N SER A 17 2.68 7.82 4.46
CA SER A 17 3.97 7.87 3.75
C SER A 17 5.00 8.71 4.49
N ALA A 18 4.61 9.86 5.04
CA ALA A 18 5.49 10.72 5.82
C ALA A 18 5.98 10.06 7.11
N ILE A 19 5.12 9.30 7.79
CA ILE A 19 5.47 8.54 9.01
C ILE A 19 6.36 7.35 8.64
N ASP A 20 6.02 6.62 7.59
CA ASP A 20 6.80 5.45 7.13
C ASP A 20 8.20 5.87 6.69
N TRP A 21 8.34 6.98 5.97
CA TRP A 21 9.65 7.52 5.58
C TRP A 21 10.57 7.85 6.77
N ARG A 22 9.99 8.30 7.89
CA ARG A 22 10.75 8.70 9.08
C ARG A 22 11.02 7.55 10.02
N THR A 23 10.11 6.59 10.12
CA THR A 23 10.10 5.58 11.19
C THR A 23 10.09 4.14 10.71
N HIS A 24 9.95 3.90 9.40
CA HIS A 24 9.78 2.58 8.79
C HIS A 24 8.63 1.77 9.43
N ARG A 25 7.59 2.48 9.87
CA ARG A 25 6.42 1.90 10.52
C ARG A 25 5.16 2.54 9.99
N ILE A 26 4.20 1.70 9.64
CA ILE A 26 2.85 2.12 9.24
C ILE A 26 1.93 2.05 10.46
N PRO A 27 1.36 3.19 10.91
CA PRO A 27 0.56 3.22 12.13
C PRO A 27 -0.83 2.63 11.93
N ASP A 28 -1.23 1.76 12.84
CA ASP A 28 -2.55 1.11 12.87
C ASP A 28 -3.69 2.13 12.97
N ARG A 29 -3.43 3.23 13.70
CA ARG A 29 -4.36 4.35 13.87
C ARG A 29 -4.68 5.08 12.57
N LEU A 30 -3.91 4.89 11.49
CA LEU A 30 -4.22 5.44 10.17
C LEU A 30 -4.62 4.34 9.19
N SER A 31 -3.89 3.22 9.16
CA SER A 31 -4.15 2.14 8.19
C SER A 31 -5.49 1.44 8.42
N LEU A 32 -5.89 1.20 9.68
CA LEU A 32 -7.17 0.54 9.97
C LEU A 32 -8.37 1.45 9.65
N PRO A 33 -8.41 2.73 10.09
CA PRO A 33 -9.46 3.64 9.66
C PRO A 33 -9.49 3.83 8.14
N LEU A 34 -8.33 3.90 7.47
CA LEU A 34 -8.29 4.02 6.02
C LEU A 34 -8.95 2.82 5.33
N THR A 35 -8.68 1.61 5.81
CA THR A 35 -9.32 0.37 5.31
C THR A 35 -10.83 0.41 5.55
N ALA A 36 -11.25 0.74 6.77
CA ALA A 36 -12.67 0.82 7.13
C ALA A 36 -13.42 1.87 6.30
N CYS A 37 -12.83 3.06 6.10
CA CYS A 37 -13.40 4.11 5.27
C CYS A 37 -13.51 3.68 3.80
N GLY A 38 -12.54 2.94 3.26
CA GLY A 38 -12.62 2.41 1.90
C GLY A 38 -13.76 1.41 1.73
N LEU A 39 -13.94 0.50 2.68
CA LEU A 39 -15.07 -0.43 2.68
C LEU A 39 -16.41 0.29 2.82
N ALA A 40 -16.52 1.24 3.75
CA ALA A 40 -17.74 2.03 3.94
C ALA A 40 -18.09 2.86 2.69
N TRP A 41 -17.07 3.44 2.05
CA TRP A 41 -17.21 4.17 0.79
C TRP A 41 -17.75 3.24 -0.31
N ASN A 42 -17.11 2.09 -0.51
CA ASN A 42 -17.49 1.17 -1.57
C ASN A 42 -18.82 0.44 -1.31
N TYR A 43 -19.25 0.31 -0.05
CA TYR A 43 -20.58 -0.19 0.28
C TYR A 43 -21.70 0.75 -0.22
N GLY A 44 -21.48 2.08 -0.13
CA GLY A 44 -22.50 3.07 -0.52
C GLY A 44 -22.37 3.57 -1.98
N TRP A 45 -21.15 3.69 -2.49
CA TRP A 45 -20.84 4.41 -3.74
C TRP A 45 -19.84 3.69 -4.64
N GLY A 46 -19.46 2.45 -4.32
CA GLY A 46 -18.49 1.69 -5.10
C GLY A 46 -19.02 1.34 -6.50
N PRO A 47 -18.20 1.43 -7.55
CA PRO A 47 -18.62 1.08 -8.92
C PRO A 47 -18.82 -0.43 -9.13
N GLY A 48 -18.20 -1.28 -8.30
CA GLY A 48 -18.29 -2.73 -8.36
C GLY A 48 -19.09 -3.36 -7.22
N PRO A 49 -19.26 -4.70 -7.24
CA PRO A 49 -19.92 -5.41 -6.15
C PRO A 49 -19.09 -5.29 -4.86
N PHE A 50 -19.76 -5.06 -3.72
CA PHE A 50 -19.11 -4.88 -2.42
C PHE A 50 -18.14 -6.03 -2.06
N SER A 51 -18.46 -7.26 -2.49
CA SER A 51 -17.60 -8.43 -2.29
C SER A 51 -16.20 -8.26 -2.86
N ASP A 52 -16.04 -7.53 -3.98
CA ASP A 52 -14.72 -7.34 -4.59
C ASP A 52 -13.77 -6.53 -3.68
N TYR A 53 -14.32 -5.57 -2.94
CA TYR A 53 -13.56 -4.73 -2.00
C TYR A 53 -13.29 -5.47 -0.69
N LEU A 54 -14.25 -6.26 -0.21
CA LEU A 54 -14.08 -7.07 0.99
C LEU A 54 -13.02 -8.17 0.77
N ILE A 55 -13.11 -8.88 -0.36
CA ILE A 55 -12.09 -9.85 -0.80
C ILE A 55 -10.76 -9.12 -0.99
N GLY A 56 -10.76 -7.94 -1.63
CA GLY A 56 -9.56 -7.13 -1.79
C GLY A 56 -8.87 -6.81 -0.47
N ALA A 57 -9.62 -6.37 0.54
CA ALA A 57 -9.06 -6.04 1.84
C ALA A 57 -8.48 -7.26 2.55
N GLY A 58 -9.23 -8.37 2.61
CA GLY A 58 -8.80 -9.59 3.28
C GLY A 58 -7.64 -10.28 2.54
N PHE A 59 -7.78 -10.48 1.23
CA PHE A 59 -6.76 -11.11 0.38
C PHE A 59 -5.51 -10.25 0.26
N GLY A 60 -5.65 -8.93 0.18
CA GLY A 60 -4.53 -7.99 0.17
C GLY A 60 -3.68 -8.16 1.43
N TYR A 61 -4.29 -8.08 2.62
CA TYR A 61 -3.56 -8.32 3.86
C TYR A 61 -2.90 -9.70 3.91
N ALA A 62 -3.69 -10.75 3.66
CA ALA A 62 -3.26 -12.13 3.81
C ALA A 62 -2.12 -12.48 2.84
N SER A 63 -2.19 -12.02 1.59
CA SER A 63 -1.17 -12.29 0.57
C SER A 63 0.18 -11.71 0.96
N LEU A 64 0.28 -10.41 1.25
CA LEU A 64 1.56 -9.79 1.63
C LEU A 64 2.08 -10.29 2.98
N ALA A 65 1.20 -10.51 3.96
CA ALA A 65 1.60 -11.07 5.25
C ALA A 65 2.18 -12.49 5.10
N LEU A 66 1.56 -13.32 4.24
CA LEU A 66 2.03 -14.67 3.94
C LEU A 66 3.38 -14.64 3.21
N PHE A 67 3.53 -13.81 2.18
CA PHE A 67 4.80 -13.65 1.47
C PHE A 67 5.91 -13.16 2.39
N GLY A 68 5.65 -12.15 3.23
CA GLY A 68 6.60 -11.65 4.21
C GLY A 68 7.03 -12.72 5.21
N THR A 69 6.07 -13.48 5.75
CA THR A 69 6.35 -14.57 6.71
C THR A 69 7.13 -15.72 6.06
N LEU A 70 6.78 -16.10 4.84
CA LEU A 70 7.48 -17.15 4.11
C LEU A 70 8.91 -16.72 3.78
N TYR A 71 9.10 -15.48 3.33
CA TYR A 71 10.41 -14.91 3.08
C TYR A 71 11.27 -14.89 4.34
N PHE A 72 10.72 -14.44 5.46
CA PHE A 72 11.40 -14.46 6.76
C PHE A 72 11.84 -15.86 7.15
N ARG A 73 10.95 -16.87 7.01
CA ARG A 73 11.29 -18.27 7.32
C ARG A 73 12.39 -18.85 6.43
N LEU A 74 12.46 -18.44 5.16
CA LEU A 74 13.44 -18.97 4.21
C LEU A 74 14.80 -18.25 4.27
N ARG A 75 14.81 -16.94 4.56
CA ARG A 75 16.02 -16.10 4.52
C ARG A 75 16.53 -15.66 5.89
N GLY A 76 15.72 -15.81 6.95
CA GLY A 76 16.02 -15.29 8.28
C GLY A 76 16.10 -13.77 8.34
N GLN A 77 15.57 -13.07 7.33
CA GLN A 77 15.60 -11.62 7.20
C GLN A 77 14.19 -11.10 6.93
N ASP A 78 13.84 -9.99 7.56
CA ASP A 78 12.59 -9.29 7.28
C ASP A 78 12.67 -8.64 5.88
N GLY A 79 11.89 -9.18 4.94
CA GLY A 79 11.81 -8.66 3.58
C GLY A 79 10.70 -7.62 3.41
N LEU A 80 9.52 -7.91 3.95
CA LEU A 80 8.32 -7.09 3.81
C LEU A 80 7.68 -6.90 5.18
N GLY A 81 7.37 -5.65 5.55
CA GLY A 81 6.81 -5.34 6.86
C GLY A 81 5.33 -5.71 6.94
N LEU A 82 4.87 -6.14 8.13
CA LEU A 82 3.43 -6.29 8.40
C LEU A 82 2.66 -4.97 8.25
N GLY A 83 3.34 -3.83 8.33
CA GLY A 83 2.78 -2.52 8.00
C GLY A 83 2.36 -2.44 6.53
N ASP A 84 3.21 -2.88 5.61
CA ASP A 84 2.93 -2.87 4.17
C ASP A 84 1.71 -3.73 3.85
N ALA A 85 1.56 -4.88 4.52
CA ALA A 85 0.38 -5.73 4.41
C ALA A 85 -0.91 -5.00 4.83
N LYS A 86 -0.88 -4.18 5.89
CA LYS A 86 -2.04 -3.37 6.30
C LYS A 86 -2.38 -2.29 5.27
N LEU A 87 -1.37 -1.64 4.70
CA LEU A 87 -1.59 -0.64 3.66
C LEU A 87 -2.12 -1.27 2.36
N PHE A 88 -1.70 -2.48 2.04
CA PHE A 88 -2.21 -3.23 0.90
C PHE A 88 -3.63 -3.77 1.13
N ALA A 89 -4.01 -4.06 2.38
CA ALA A 89 -5.40 -4.27 2.76
C ALA A 89 -6.25 -3.02 2.46
N ALA A 90 -5.75 -1.83 2.82
CA ALA A 90 -6.41 -0.58 2.47
C ALA A 90 -6.52 -0.41 0.94
N ALA A 91 -5.46 -0.73 0.18
CA ALA A 91 -5.53 -0.73 -1.29
C ALA A 91 -6.71 -1.56 -1.81
N GLY A 92 -6.87 -2.78 -1.29
CA GLY A 92 -7.96 -3.66 -1.68
C GLY A 92 -9.35 -3.18 -1.25
N ALA A 93 -9.45 -2.53 -0.08
CA ALA A 93 -10.70 -1.91 0.38
C ALA A 93 -11.16 -0.75 -0.51
N TRP A 94 -10.22 0.01 -1.09
CA TRP A 94 -10.53 1.17 -1.95
C TRP A 94 -10.70 0.80 -3.42
N LEU A 95 -9.86 -0.11 -3.94
CA LEU A 95 -9.76 -0.41 -5.38
C LEU A 95 -10.30 -1.79 -5.77
N GLY A 96 -10.56 -2.66 -4.79
CA GLY A 96 -10.94 -4.05 -5.04
C GLY A 96 -9.75 -4.96 -5.35
N TRP A 97 -10.00 -6.27 -5.31
CA TRP A 97 -8.94 -7.29 -5.46
C TRP A 97 -8.27 -7.30 -6.84
N ARG A 98 -8.99 -6.93 -7.91
CA ARG A 98 -8.45 -6.91 -9.28
C ARG A 98 -7.35 -5.88 -9.47
N ALA A 99 -7.39 -4.78 -8.70
CA ALA A 99 -6.37 -3.73 -8.77
C ALA A 99 -5.08 -4.10 -8.01
N LEU A 100 -5.13 -5.05 -7.06
CA LEU A 100 -3.99 -5.37 -6.18
C LEU A 100 -2.71 -5.77 -6.94
N PRO A 101 -2.73 -6.62 -7.98
CA PRO A 101 -1.53 -6.94 -8.74
C PRO A 101 -0.89 -5.70 -9.37
N PHE A 102 -1.72 -4.76 -9.85
CA PHE A 102 -1.25 -3.51 -10.45
C PHE A 102 -0.68 -2.56 -9.39
N VAL A 103 -1.30 -2.49 -8.19
CA VAL A 103 -0.76 -1.73 -7.06
C VAL A 103 0.63 -2.23 -6.71
N LEU A 104 0.80 -3.56 -6.57
CA LEU A 104 2.07 -4.16 -6.20
C LEU A 104 3.12 -3.91 -7.30
N LEU A 105 2.77 -4.12 -8.56
CA LEU A 105 3.66 -3.88 -9.70
C LEU A 105 4.12 -2.43 -9.76
N ALA A 106 3.19 -1.46 -9.69
CA ALA A 106 3.51 -0.04 -9.74
C ALA A 106 4.38 0.40 -8.55
N ALA A 107 4.06 -0.08 -7.34
CA ALA A 107 4.85 0.20 -6.15
C ALA A 107 6.27 -0.38 -6.24
N SER A 108 6.40 -1.64 -6.67
CA SER A 108 7.70 -2.31 -6.85
C SER A 108 8.55 -1.63 -7.93
N LEU A 109 7.95 -1.24 -9.06
CA LEU A 109 8.66 -0.51 -10.11
C LEU A 109 9.13 0.86 -9.62
N ALA A 110 8.27 1.63 -8.96
CA ALA A 110 8.62 2.95 -8.45
C ALA A 110 9.73 2.86 -7.38
N GLY A 111 9.62 1.92 -6.44
CA GLY A 111 10.65 1.67 -5.42
C GLY A 111 11.97 1.20 -6.02
N LEU A 112 11.94 0.33 -7.04
CA LEU A 112 13.14 -0.13 -7.74
C LEU A 112 13.84 1.01 -8.49
N LEU A 113 13.09 1.83 -9.22
CA LEU A 113 13.63 2.99 -9.92
C LEU A 113 14.28 3.97 -8.94
N PHE A 114 13.61 4.24 -7.81
CA PHE A 114 14.17 5.08 -6.76
C PHE A 114 15.47 4.51 -6.18
N ALA A 115 15.51 3.20 -5.89
CA ALA A 115 16.71 2.52 -5.40
C ALA A 115 17.87 2.57 -6.41
N LEU A 116 17.58 2.43 -7.70
CA LEU A 116 18.59 2.51 -8.77
C LEU A 116 19.15 3.93 -8.91
N ILE A 117 18.29 4.95 -8.89
CA ILE A 117 18.69 6.36 -9.01
C ILE A 117 19.54 6.77 -7.81
N THR A 118 19.07 6.49 -6.60
CA THR A 118 19.79 6.85 -5.37
C THR A 118 21.16 6.18 -5.28
N ARG A 119 21.26 4.89 -5.64
CA ARG A 119 22.53 4.17 -5.70
C ARG A 119 23.54 4.76 -6.69
N ARG A 120 23.07 5.38 -7.78
CA ARG A 120 23.95 6.05 -8.77
C ARG A 120 24.40 7.44 -8.33
N LEU A 121 23.54 8.18 -7.63
CA LEU A 121 23.83 9.56 -7.21
C LEU A 121 24.70 9.64 -5.94
N ALA A 122 24.55 8.67 -5.03
CA ALA A 122 25.38 8.56 -3.84
C ALA A 122 25.60 7.08 -3.52
N PRO A 123 26.85 6.62 -3.30
CA PRO A 123 27.10 5.31 -2.70
C PRO A 123 26.49 5.31 -1.29
N VAL A 124 25.26 4.81 -1.17
CA VAL A 124 24.61 4.68 0.15
C VAL A 124 25.37 3.58 0.91
N PRO A 125 25.91 3.87 2.10
CA PRO A 125 26.62 2.86 2.88
C PRO A 125 25.62 1.79 3.36
N GLY A 126 25.83 0.55 2.90
CA GLY A 126 25.19 -0.66 3.42
C GLY A 126 23.69 -0.82 3.15
N ASN A 127 23.16 -1.92 3.69
CA ASN A 127 21.80 -2.44 3.55
C ASN A 127 20.75 -1.58 4.31
N ARG A 128 20.68 -0.28 4.01
CA ARG A 128 19.65 0.58 4.61
C ARG A 128 18.27 0.15 4.09
N PRO A 129 17.32 -0.21 4.98
CA PRO A 129 15.99 -0.59 4.56
C PRO A 129 15.30 0.61 3.89
N ILE A 130 14.69 0.38 2.73
CA ILE A 130 13.91 1.39 2.02
C ILE A 130 12.47 1.29 2.53
N ALA A 131 11.87 2.42 2.89
CA ALA A 131 10.45 2.51 3.21
C ALA A 131 9.62 2.19 1.97
N PHE A 132 8.86 1.08 2.00
CA PHE A 132 8.05 0.63 0.86
C PHE A 132 6.66 1.27 0.84
N GLY A 133 6.14 1.67 2.00
CA GLY A 133 4.81 2.28 2.17
C GLY A 133 4.53 3.50 1.29
N PRO A 134 5.47 4.44 1.06
CA PRO A 134 5.29 5.55 0.14
C PRO A 134 5.00 5.12 -1.30
N TRP A 135 5.63 4.04 -1.76
CA TRP A 135 5.45 3.55 -3.13
C TRP A 135 4.11 2.83 -3.28
N ILE A 136 3.68 2.08 -2.26
CA ILE A 136 2.32 1.53 -2.21
C ILE A 136 1.29 2.68 -2.21
N SER A 137 1.49 3.69 -1.36
CA SER A 137 0.60 4.85 -1.27
C SER A 137 0.46 5.57 -2.60
N LEU A 138 1.56 5.80 -3.31
CA LEU A 138 1.55 6.42 -4.63
C LEU A 138 0.79 5.56 -5.64
N ALA A 139 1.01 4.25 -5.64
CA ALA A 139 0.31 3.32 -6.53
C ALA A 139 -1.21 3.28 -6.26
N ILE A 140 -1.63 3.29 -5.00
CA ILE A 140 -3.06 3.36 -4.63
C ILE A 140 -3.68 4.62 -5.18
N LEU A 141 -3.06 5.78 -4.93
CA LEU A 141 -3.60 7.06 -5.38
C LEU A 141 -3.66 7.16 -6.90
N LEU A 142 -2.60 6.72 -7.59
CA LEU A 142 -2.55 6.70 -9.05
C LEU A 142 -3.67 5.84 -9.64
N LEU A 143 -3.82 4.61 -9.16
CA LEU A 143 -4.83 3.69 -9.68
C LEU A 143 -6.25 4.16 -9.36
N TRP A 144 -6.48 4.73 -8.18
CA TRP A 144 -7.77 5.34 -7.84
C TRP A 144 -8.17 6.47 -8.81
N LEU A 145 -7.19 7.26 -9.27
CA LEU A 145 -7.43 8.33 -10.25
C LEU A 145 -7.63 7.84 -11.68
N LEU A 146 -7.13 6.64 -12.01
CA LEU A 146 -7.23 6.02 -13.33
C LEU A 146 -8.50 5.19 -13.51
N ASP A 147 -8.97 4.53 -12.44
CA ASP A 147 -10.13 3.63 -12.42
C ASP A 147 -11.47 4.41 -12.37
N ARG A 148 -11.58 5.47 -13.18
CA ARG A 148 -12.64 6.50 -13.20
C ARG A 148 -14.06 5.96 -13.32
#